data_AF-A0A379XSF1-F1
#
_entry.id   AF-A0A379XSF1-F1
#
_cell.length_a   1.000
_cell.length_b   1.000
_cell.length_c   1.000
_cell.angle_alpha   90.00
_cell.angle_beta   90.00
_cell.angle_gamma   90.00
#
_symmetry.space_group_name_H-M   'P 1'
#
loop_
_entity.id
_entity.type
_entity.pdbx_description
1 polymer ?
#
loop_
_entity_poly.entity_id
_entity_poly.type
_entity_poly.pdbx_seq_one_letter_code
_entity_poly.pdbx_strand_id
1 'polypeptide(L)'
;MIKARQHWLWYAYNTKTGGIFIQQGDRKKQIKVWTPRLQQALKTAQAECPILTPDALVLYNNDQGQFIRKSFNTRWLKAVRAAQSEPGRQLDYTFHDLKAKAISDFEGSNRDKQIFSGHKTESQVLIYDRKAQISPTWNRPVIGER
;
A
#
# COMPACT_ATOMS: atom_id res chain seq x y z
N MET A 1 18.92 -8.36 13.34
CA MET A 1 18.88 -7.39 12.22
C MET A 1 18.52 -8.14 10.92
N ILE A 2 17.23 -8.29 10.61
CA ILE A 2 16.79 -9.06 9.43
C ILE A 2 16.93 -8.17 8.20
N LYS A 3 18.03 -8.32 7.46
CA LYS A 3 18.20 -7.70 6.13
C LYS A 3 17.26 -8.41 5.15
N ALA A 4 16.05 -7.88 4.98
CA ALA A 4 15.17 -8.28 3.89
C ALA A 4 15.81 -7.86 2.56
N ARG A 5 16.42 -8.82 1.85
CA ARG A 5 16.90 -8.62 0.47
C ARG A 5 15.70 -8.39 -0.44
N GLN A 6 15.56 -7.15 -0.88
CA GLN A 6 14.42 -6.67 -1.63
C GLN A 6 14.90 -6.41 -3.07
N HIS A 7 14.73 -7.41 -3.94
CA HIS A 7 14.81 -7.24 -5.39
C HIS A 7 13.52 -6.53 -5.85
N TRP A 8 13.68 -5.37 -6.48
CA TRP A 8 12.58 -4.49 -6.87
C TRP A 8 12.62 -4.25 -8.39
N LEU A 9 12.02 -5.16 -9.14
CA LEU A 9 11.52 -4.87 -10.48
C LEU A 9 10.00 -4.84 -10.35
N TRP A 10 9.41 -3.65 -10.38
CA TRP A 10 7.97 -3.47 -10.28
C TRP A 10 7.44 -3.06 -11.64
N TYR A 11 6.64 -3.94 -12.22
CA TYR A 11 5.87 -3.61 -13.40
C TYR A 11 4.44 -3.35 -12.97
N ALA A 12 3.94 -2.16 -13.29
CA ALA A 12 2.56 -1.77 -13.08
C ALA A 12 1.97 -1.40 -14.45
N TYR A 13 1.01 -2.18 -14.93
CA TYR A 13 0.31 -1.93 -16.19
C TYR A 13 -1.19 -1.79 -15.93
N ASN A 14 -1.85 -0.92 -16.69
CA ASN A 14 -3.30 -0.83 -16.64
C ASN A 14 -3.91 -2.03 -17.38
N THR A 15 -4.86 -2.73 -16.77
CA THR A 15 -5.51 -3.87 -17.42
C THR A 15 -6.89 -3.49 -17.96
N LYS A 16 -7.26 -4.10 -19.09
CA LYS A 16 -8.65 -4.04 -19.61
C LYS A 16 -9.67 -4.63 -18.63
N THR A 17 -9.22 -5.44 -17.66
CA THR A 17 -10.03 -6.16 -16.68
C THR A 17 -10.38 -5.35 -15.42
N GLY A 18 -10.08 -4.04 -15.39
CA GLY A 18 -10.51 -3.17 -14.30
C GLY A 18 -9.56 -3.13 -13.09
N GLY A 19 -8.26 -3.34 -13.30
CA GLY A 19 -7.26 -3.16 -12.24
C GLY A 19 -5.86 -2.80 -12.73
N ILE A 20 -4.93 -2.69 -11.78
CA ILE A 20 -3.50 -2.56 -12.02
C ILE A 20 -2.88 -3.94 -11.94
N PHE A 21 -2.27 -4.41 -13.02
CA PHE A 21 -1.41 -5.58 -12.96
C PHE A 21 -0.10 -5.19 -12.26
N ILE A 22 0.27 -5.93 -11.22
CA ILE A 22 1.50 -5.72 -10.46
C ILE A 22 2.32 -7.01 -10.52
N GLN A 23 3.56 -6.90 -10.97
CA GLN A 23 4.54 -7.98 -10.95
C GLN A 23 5.82 -7.51 -10.24
N GLN A 24 6.29 -8.34 -9.30
CA GLN A 24 7.49 -8.08 -8.51
C GLN A 24 8.58 -9.08 -8.87
N GLY A 25 9.40 -8.78 -9.88
CA GLY A 25 10.39 -9.72 -10.43
C GLY A 25 9.73 -11.00 -10.97
N ASP A 26 10.24 -12.16 -10.55
CA ASP A 26 9.73 -13.50 -10.84
C ASP A 26 8.66 -13.98 -9.86
N ARG A 27 8.28 -13.13 -8.89
CA ARG A 27 7.35 -13.49 -7.82
C ARG A 27 5.90 -13.41 -8.26
N LYS A 28 4.99 -13.51 -7.29
CA LYS A 28 3.54 -13.44 -7.47
C LYS A 28 3.14 -12.26 -8.37
N LYS A 29 2.35 -12.60 -9.39
CA LYS A 29 1.60 -11.67 -10.23
C LYS A 29 0.23 -11.45 -9.60
N GLN A 30 -0.23 -10.21 -9.55
CA GLN A 30 -1.54 -9.89 -9.00
C GLN A 30 -2.19 -8.75 -9.78
N ILE A 31 -3.52 -8.73 -9.84
CA ILE A 31 -4.28 -7.58 -10.32
C ILE A 31 -4.88 -6.91 -9.08
N LYS A 32 -4.48 -5.67 -8.82
CA LYS A 32 -5.08 -4.83 -7.78
C LYS A 32 -6.25 -4.08 -8.40
N VAL A 33 -7.47 -4.42 -8.00
CA VAL A 33 -8.70 -3.84 -8.55
C VAL A 33 -8.74 -2.33 -8.33
N TRP A 34 -9.27 -1.60 -9.31
CA TRP A 34 -9.47 -0.17 -9.22
C TRP A 34 -10.54 0.16 -8.18
N THR A 35 -10.23 1.13 -7.32
CA THR A 35 -11.25 1.86 -6.54
C THR A 35 -11.47 3.23 -7.16
N PRO A 36 -12.64 3.87 -6.95
CA PRO A 36 -12.88 5.22 -7.47
C PRO A 36 -11.78 6.22 -7.06
N ARG A 37 -11.30 6.13 -5.81
CA ARG A 37 -10.20 6.95 -5.30
C ARG A 37 -8.89 6.68 -6.04
N LEU A 38 -8.58 5.42 -6.32
CA LEU A 38 -7.35 5.04 -7.02
C LEU A 38 -7.39 5.45 -8.51
N GLN A 39 -8.56 5.34 -9.16
CA GLN A 39 -8.77 5.86 -10.51
C GLN A 39 -8.61 7.39 -10.56
N GLN A 40 -9.17 8.10 -9.57
CA GLN A 40 -9.02 9.54 -9.49
C GLN A 40 -7.55 9.95 -9.30
N ALA A 41 -6.82 9.26 -8.42
CA ALA A 41 -5.39 9.50 -8.23
C ALA A 41 -4.60 9.27 -9.52
N LEU A 42 -4.93 8.21 -10.27
CA LEU A 42 -4.34 7.95 -11.58
C LEU A 42 -4.66 9.08 -12.57
N LYS A 43 -5.92 9.50 -12.66
CA LYS A 43 -6.36 10.58 -13.56
C LYS A 43 -5.62 11.89 -13.26
N THR A 44 -5.45 12.22 -11.99
CA THR A 44 -4.66 13.40 -11.57
C THR A 44 -3.20 13.25 -11.97
N ALA A 45 -2.59 12.08 -11.75
CA ALA A 45 -1.21 11.84 -12.15
C ALA A 45 -1.02 11.93 -13.68
N GLN A 46 -2.02 11.50 -14.45
CA GLN A 46 -2.00 11.51 -15.92
C GLN A 46 -2.04 12.91 -16.52
N ALA A 47 -2.52 13.91 -15.79
CA ALA A 47 -2.45 15.30 -16.24
C ALA A 47 -0.99 15.79 -16.36
N GLU A 48 -0.10 15.29 -15.49
CA GLU A 48 1.32 15.62 -15.45
C GLU A 48 2.20 14.56 -16.12
N CYS A 49 1.70 13.32 -16.24
CA CYS A 49 2.42 12.16 -16.76
C CYS A 49 1.47 11.32 -17.66
N PRO A 50 1.29 11.72 -18.94
CA PRO A 50 0.33 11.10 -19.84
C PRO A 50 0.61 9.61 -20.07
N ILE A 51 -0.44 8.79 -20.23
CA ILE A 51 -0.23 7.41 -20.68
C ILE A 51 0.32 7.42 -22.12
N LEU A 52 1.46 6.77 -22.33
CA LEU A 52 2.07 6.67 -23.66
C LEU A 52 1.33 5.64 -24.54
N THR A 53 1.10 4.44 -24.00
CA THR A 53 0.39 3.34 -24.67
C THR A 53 -0.42 2.53 -23.65
N PRO A 54 -1.45 1.75 -24.07
CA PRO A 54 -2.22 0.92 -23.14
C PRO A 54 -1.40 -0.06 -22.31
N ASP A 55 -0.28 -0.54 -22.88
CA ASP A 55 0.64 -1.48 -22.24
C ASP A 55 1.87 -0.77 -21.61
N ALA A 56 1.86 0.56 -21.53
CA ALA A 56 2.92 1.33 -20.90
C ALA A 56 2.88 1.20 -19.37
N LEU A 57 4.04 1.46 -18.76
CA LEU A 57 4.14 1.58 -17.31
C LEU A 57 3.20 2.67 -16.80
N VAL A 58 2.49 2.39 -15.69
CA VAL A 58 1.62 3.37 -15.02
C VAL A 58 2.42 4.58 -14.52
N LEU A 59 3.69 4.39 -14.17
CA LEU A 59 4.65 5.44 -13.81
C LEU A 59 5.99 5.16 -14.49
N TYR A 60 6.56 6.18 -15.11
CA TYR A 60 7.82 6.11 -15.85
C TYR A 60 8.71 7.33 -15.55
N ASN A 61 10.02 7.22 -15.77
CA ASN A 61 10.94 8.35 -15.66
C ASN A 61 10.90 9.22 -16.93
N ASN A 62 11.59 10.35 -16.96
CA ASN A 62 11.62 11.23 -18.14
C ASN A 62 12.07 10.54 -19.44
N ASP A 63 12.86 9.47 -19.34
CA ASP A 63 13.31 8.63 -20.46
C ASP A 63 12.28 7.55 -20.87
N GLN A 64 11.06 7.59 -20.32
CA GLN A 64 10.00 6.60 -20.50
C GLN A 64 10.36 5.19 -19.98
N GLY A 65 11.45 5.08 -19.23
CA GLY A 65 11.91 3.86 -18.60
C GLY A 65 11.32 3.64 -17.20
N GLN A 66 11.75 2.53 -16.58
CA GLN A 66 11.29 2.12 -15.25
C GLN A 66 11.62 3.16 -14.19
N PHE A 67 10.66 3.41 -13.30
CA PHE A 67 10.84 4.39 -12.23
C PHE A 67 11.95 3.96 -11.24
N ILE A 68 12.93 4.83 -11.00
CA ILE A 68 14.10 4.49 -10.18
C ILE A 68 13.80 4.73 -8.69
N ARG A 69 14.16 3.77 -7.84
CA ARG A 69 13.95 3.83 -6.37
C ARG A 69 14.51 5.11 -5.74
N LYS A 70 15.72 5.53 -6.13
CA LYS A 70 16.36 6.74 -5.59
C LYS A 70 15.49 7.96 -5.88
N SER A 71 15.04 8.12 -7.12
CA SER A 71 14.14 9.19 -7.55
C SER A 71 12.80 9.14 -6.81
N PHE A 72 12.24 7.93 -6.62
CA PHE A 72 11.03 7.74 -5.81
C PHE A 72 11.22 8.22 -4.37
N ASN A 73 12.27 7.78 -3.70
CA ASN A 73 12.54 8.17 -2.32
C ASN A 73 12.73 9.69 -2.19
N THR A 74 13.41 10.32 -3.14
CA THR A 74 13.57 11.78 -3.16
C THR A 74 12.22 12.50 -3.30
N ARG A 75 11.37 12.07 -4.24
CA ARG A 75 10.04 12.67 -4.44
C ARG A 75 9.12 12.43 -3.24
N TRP A 76 9.16 11.24 -2.66
CA TRP A 76 8.44 10.90 -1.44
C TRP A 76 8.83 11.81 -0.27
N LEU A 77 10.14 11.93 0.01
CA LEU A 77 10.63 12.78 1.10
C LEU A 77 10.28 14.26 0.88
N LYS A 78 10.29 14.74 -0.37
CA LYS A 78 9.84 16.09 -0.71
C LYS A 78 8.35 16.28 -0.36
N ALA A 79 7.50 15.31 -0.69
CA ALA A 79 6.08 15.36 -0.37
C ALA A 79 5.81 15.31 1.14
N VAL A 80 6.52 14.45 1.88
CA VAL A 80 6.42 14.39 3.36
C VAL A 80 6.82 15.71 4.00
N ARG A 81 7.93 16.31 3.56
CA ARG A 81 8.39 17.62 4.07
C ARG A 81 7.41 18.75 3.77
N ALA A 82 6.80 18.75 2.58
CA ALA A 82 5.76 19.71 2.24
C ALA A 82 4.56 19.56 3.19
N ALA A 83 4.11 18.32 3.43
CA ALA A 83 3.03 18.06 4.39
C ALA A 83 3.39 18.42 5.85
N GLN A 84 4.65 18.25 6.26
CA GLN A 84 5.14 18.64 7.59
C GLN A 84 5.22 20.16 7.81
N SER A 85 5.27 20.96 6.74
CA SER A 85 5.28 22.42 6.86
C SER A 85 3.94 23.02 7.29
N GLU A 86 2.86 22.23 7.27
CA GLU A 86 1.57 22.65 7.79
C GLU A 86 1.58 22.69 9.33
N PRO A 87 1.13 23.79 9.96
CA PRO A 87 1.10 23.90 11.42
C PRO A 87 0.34 22.73 12.08
N GLY A 88 0.95 22.15 13.12
CA GLY A 88 0.37 21.03 13.88
C GLY A 88 0.56 19.64 13.25
N ARG A 89 1.25 19.52 12.11
CA ARG A 89 1.40 18.25 11.39
C ARG A 89 2.79 17.63 11.58
N GLN A 90 3.01 16.97 12.72
CA GLN A 90 4.21 16.14 12.91
C GLN A 90 4.01 14.76 12.28
N LEU A 91 4.71 14.52 11.18
CA LEU A 91 4.69 13.24 10.45
C LEU A 91 5.97 12.47 10.74
N ASP A 92 5.94 11.59 11.74
CA ASP A 92 7.04 10.65 12.02
C ASP A 92 6.67 9.24 11.53
N TYR A 93 6.85 9.00 10.23
CA TYR A 93 6.61 7.68 9.65
C TYR A 93 7.44 7.45 8.38
N THR A 94 7.62 6.17 8.06
CA THR A 94 8.32 5.69 6.87
C THR A 94 7.33 5.31 5.78
N PHE A 95 7.82 5.13 4.55
CA PHE A 95 6.96 4.66 3.45
C PHE A 95 6.29 3.30 3.75
N HIS A 96 6.92 2.43 4.54
CA HIS A 96 6.35 1.14 4.95
C HIS A 96 5.14 1.29 5.87
N ASP A 97 5.04 2.38 6.62
CA ASP A 97 3.92 2.61 7.53
C ASP A 97 2.62 2.91 6.77
N LEU A 98 2.68 3.38 5.52
CA LEU A 98 1.50 3.42 4.65
C LEU A 98 0.90 2.04 4.43
N LYS A 99 1.76 1.02 4.22
CA LYS A 99 1.31 -0.37 4.07
C LYS A 99 0.75 -0.90 5.39
N ALA A 100 1.41 -0.60 6.52
CA ALA A 100 0.92 -0.97 7.84
C ALA A 100 -0.47 -0.39 8.12
N LYS A 101 -0.64 0.91 7.87
CA LYS A 101 -1.93 1.61 8.04
C LYS A 101 -3.00 1.01 7.15
N ALA A 102 -2.71 0.77 5.87
CA ALA A 102 -3.67 0.17 4.94
C ALA A 102 -4.11 -1.25 5.36
N ILE A 103 -3.22 -2.06 5.94
CA ILE A 103 -3.56 -3.39 6.46
C ILE A 103 -4.36 -3.28 7.76
N SER A 104 -3.98 -2.36 8.64
CA SER A 104 -4.64 -2.13 9.92
C SER A 104 -6.07 -1.64 9.74
N ASP A 105 -6.30 -0.76 8.76
CA ASP A 105 -7.61 -0.20 8.43
C ASP A 105 -8.51 -1.15 7.62
N PHE A 106 -7.93 -2.20 7.05
CA PHE A 106 -8.71 -3.15 6.25
C PHE A 106 -9.58 -4.01 7.16
N GLU A 107 -10.89 -3.98 6.97
CA GLU A 107 -11.82 -4.81 7.74
C GLU A 107 -11.84 -6.25 7.21
N GLY A 108 -12.06 -7.21 8.11
CA GLY A 108 -12.09 -8.64 7.80
C GLY A 108 -11.09 -9.46 8.61
N SER A 109 -11.01 -10.74 8.29
CA SER A 109 -10.12 -11.68 8.97
C SER A 109 -8.64 -11.45 8.62
N ASN A 110 -7.73 -12.06 9.38
CA ASN A 110 -6.30 -12.09 9.03
C ASN A 110 -6.06 -12.68 7.63
N ARG A 111 -6.90 -13.62 7.21
CA ARG A 111 -6.84 -14.23 5.88
C ARG A 111 -7.22 -13.24 4.79
N ASP A 112 -8.26 -12.43 5.01
CA ASP A 112 -8.67 -11.38 4.07
C ASP A 112 -7.59 -10.31 3.95
N LYS A 113 -7.03 -9.88 5.09
CA LYS A 113 -5.87 -8.97 5.13
C LYS A 113 -4.66 -9.53 4.40
N GLN A 114 -4.41 -10.84 4.50
CA GLN A 114 -3.33 -11.51 3.75
C GLN A 114 -3.53 -11.40 2.24
N ILE A 115 -4.73 -11.71 1.76
CA ILE A 115 -5.07 -11.63 0.33
C ILE A 115 -4.98 -10.17 -0.14
N PHE A 116 -5.55 -9.23 0.62
CA PHE A 116 -5.52 -7.80 0.33
C PHE A 116 -4.09 -7.26 0.20
N SER A 117 -3.19 -7.67 1.10
CA SER A 117 -1.82 -7.16 1.18
C SER A 117 -0.80 -7.91 0.33
N GLY A 118 -1.22 -9.03 -0.29
CA GLY A 118 -0.39 -9.88 -1.14
C GLY A 118 0.70 -10.66 -0.37
N HIS A 119 0.57 -10.81 0.96
CA HIS A 119 1.57 -11.52 1.76
C HIS A 119 1.54 -13.04 1.54
N LYS A 120 2.69 -13.69 1.71
CA LYS A 120 2.80 -15.15 1.53
C LYS A 120 2.13 -15.90 2.68
N THR A 121 2.25 -15.39 3.89
CA THR A 121 1.73 -16.02 5.12
C THR A 121 1.01 -15.00 6.00
N GLU A 122 0.12 -15.48 6.88
CA GLU A 122 -0.59 -14.63 7.85
C GLU A 122 0.35 -14.02 8.89
N SER A 123 1.42 -14.72 9.30
CA SER A 123 2.40 -14.16 10.24
C SER A 123 3.08 -12.89 9.71
N GLN A 124 3.24 -12.77 8.39
CA GLN A 124 3.73 -11.52 7.78
C GLN A 124 2.72 -10.38 7.94
N VAL A 125 1.41 -10.68 7.91
CA VAL A 125 0.34 -9.68 8.12
C VAL A 125 0.40 -9.15 9.55
N LEU A 126 0.59 -10.01 10.54
CA LEU A 126 0.63 -9.63 11.96
C LEU A 126 1.75 -8.62 12.30
N ILE A 127 2.84 -8.59 11.54
CA ILE A 127 3.91 -7.58 11.70
C ILE A 127 3.42 -6.18 11.30
N TYR A 128 2.45 -6.10 10.39
CA TYR A 128 1.90 -4.86 9.83
C TYR A 128 0.55 -4.47 10.41
N ASP A 129 -0.24 -5.43 10.89
CA ASP A 129 -1.53 -5.17 11.52
C ASP A 129 -1.32 -4.64 12.94
N ARG A 130 -1.32 -3.31 13.06
CA ARG A 130 -1.06 -2.59 14.31
C ARG A 130 -2.35 -2.13 15.00
N LYS A 131 -3.52 -2.54 14.49
CA LYS A 131 -4.82 -2.20 15.09
C LYS A 131 -4.97 -2.96 16.41
N ALA A 132 -5.21 -2.24 17.50
CA ALA A 132 -5.49 -2.85 18.79
C ALA A 132 -6.76 -3.71 18.68
N GLN A 133 -6.68 -4.97 19.12
CA GLN A 133 -7.83 -5.86 19.10
C GLN A 133 -8.72 -5.59 20.32
N ILE A 134 -10.00 -5.32 20.06
CA ILE A 134 -11.02 -5.31 21.11
C ILE A 134 -11.47 -6.75 21.29
N SER A 135 -11.05 -7.37 22.38
CA SER A 135 -11.53 -8.71 22.73
C SER A 135 -12.85 -8.58 23.46
N PRO A 136 -13.87 -9.42 23.12
CA PRO A 136 -15.03 -9.55 23.98
C PRO A 136 -14.58 -10.04 25.36
N THR A 137 -15.23 -9.53 26.40
CA THR A 137 -15.11 -10.07 27.76
C THR A 137 -16.24 -11.06 27.98
N TRP A 138 -15.97 -12.14 28.71
CA TRP A 138 -17.02 -13.09 29.08
C TRP A 138 -18.04 -12.40 30.00
N ASN A 139 -19.28 -12.25 29.54
CA ASN A 139 -20.35 -11.58 30.28
C ASN A 139 -20.90 -12.52 31.36
N ARG A 140 -20.47 -12.36 32.62
CA ARG A 140 -21.09 -13.02 33.78
C ARG A 140 -22.13 -12.10 34.42
N PRO A 141 -23.18 -12.66 35.04
CA PRO A 141 -24.04 -11.89 35.95
C PRO A 141 -23.20 -11.19 37.02
N VAL A 142 -23.65 -10.01 37.46
CA VAL A 142 -23.04 -9.30 38.58
C VAL A 142 -23.15 -10.18 39.82
N ILE A 143 -22.05 -10.32 40.57
CA ILE A 143 -22.03 -11.13 41.78
C ILE A 143 -23.07 -10.56 42.76
N GLY A 144 -24.13 -11.33 43.05
CA GLY A 144 -25.17 -10.97 44.01
C GLY A 144 -26.55 -10.68 43.41
N GLU A 145 -26.68 -10.55 42.09
CA GLU A 145 -27.98 -10.57 41.42
C GLU A 145 -28.37 -12.03 41.13
N ARG A 146 -29.42 -12.52 41.81
CA ARG A 146 -30.09 -13.79 41.52
C ARG A 146 -31.30 -13.55 40.63
#